data_AF-A0A5J5D6C9-F1
#
_entry.id   AF-A0A5J5D6C9-F1
#
_cell.length_a   1.000
_cell.length_b   1.000
_cell.length_c   1.000
_cell.angle_alpha   90.00
_cell.angle_beta   90.00
_cell.angle_gamma   90.00
#
_symmetry.space_group_name_H-M   'P 1'
#
loop_
_entity.id
_entity.type
_entity.pdbx_description
1 polymer ?
#
loop_
_entity_poly.entity_id
_entity_poly.type
_entity_poly.pdbx_seq_one_letter_code
_entity_poly.pdbx_strand_id
1 'polypeptide(L)'
;MEIIHEELRLKDEEMIGPIIDKLEKMAIRGGDKKLKPEYDVMCKIKSWVMDKKKHVRYYHDWNDKEIEVLNKYLFLTSKPMIYLVNLSEKDYIRKKNKCSVKITL
;
A
#
# COMPACT_ATOMS: atom_id res chain seq x y z
N MET A 1 -1.14 -1.18 16.41
CA MET A 1 -1.23 -0.57 15.06
C MET A 1 -0.45 -1.37 14.04
N GLU A 2 0.74 -1.83 14.39
CA GLU A 2 1.57 -2.67 13.51
C GLU A 2 0.85 -3.94 13.00
N ILE A 3 0.05 -4.62 13.83
CA ILE A 3 -0.73 -5.80 13.40
C ILE A 3 -1.66 -5.47 12.22
N ILE A 4 -2.52 -4.46 12.36
CA ILE A 4 -3.46 -4.05 11.29
C ILE A 4 -2.68 -3.61 10.05
N HIS A 5 -1.57 -2.89 10.23
CA HIS A 5 -0.74 -2.47 9.10
C HIS A 5 -0.15 -3.67 8.35
N GLU A 6 0.37 -4.66 9.09
CA GLU A 6 0.96 -5.84 8.49
C GLU A 6 -0.10 -6.71 7.80
N GLU A 7 -1.27 -6.89 8.40
CA GLU A 7 -2.38 -7.64 7.79
C GLU A 7 -2.84 -7.02 6.47
N LEU A 8 -3.03 -5.69 6.43
CA LEU A 8 -3.40 -4.98 5.20
C LEU A 8 -2.31 -5.09 4.12
N ARG A 9 -1.04 -5.00 4.52
CA ARG A 9 0.12 -5.15 3.62
C ARG A 9 0.18 -6.55 3.02
N LEU A 10 0.03 -7.58 3.86
CA LEU A 10 0.04 -8.98 3.44
C LEU A 10 -1.11 -9.29 2.49
N LYS A 11 -2.28 -8.65 2.69
CA LYS A 11 -3.41 -8.82 1.77
C LYS A 11 -3.15 -8.22 0.40
N ASP A 12 -2.52 -7.05 0.34
CA ASP A 12 -2.08 -6.46 -0.93
C ASP A 12 -0.97 -7.32 -1.58
N GLU A 13 -0.03 -7.85 -0.80
CA GLU A 13 1.04 -8.75 -1.26
C GLU A 13 0.50 -10.02 -1.91
N GLU A 14 -0.50 -10.66 -1.30
CA GLU A 14 -1.19 -11.84 -1.86
C GLU A 14 -1.84 -11.51 -3.22
N MET A 15 -2.37 -10.30 -3.39
CA MET A 15 -2.99 -9.85 -4.63
C MET A 15 -1.94 -9.58 -5.72
N ILE A 16 -0.81 -8.97 -5.36
CA ILE A 16 0.23 -8.52 -6.30
C ILE A 16 0.86 -9.70 -7.06
N GLY A 17 1.14 -10.82 -6.39
CA GLY A 17 1.83 -11.97 -6.99
C GLY A 17 1.17 -12.49 -8.28
N PRO A 18 -0.09 -12.95 -8.22
CA PRO A 18 -0.81 -13.46 -9.40
C PRO A 18 -0.94 -12.44 -10.54
N ILE A 19 -1.08 -11.15 -10.21
CA ILE A 19 -1.16 -10.07 -11.21
C ILE A 19 0.15 -9.96 -11.97
N ILE A 20 1.28 -9.93 -11.26
CA ILE A 20 2.60 -9.83 -11.87
C ILE A 20 2.89 -11.06 -12.72
N ASP A 21 2.57 -12.26 -12.26
CA ASP A 21 2.79 -13.49 -13.03
C ASP A 21 2.01 -13.49 -14.35
N LYS A 22 0.77 -12.98 -14.34
CA LYS A 22 -0.04 -12.82 -15.54
C LYS A 22 0.57 -11.77 -16.48
N LEU A 23 0.92 -10.61 -15.95
CA LEU A 23 1.53 -9.53 -16.74
C LEU A 23 2.89 -9.94 -17.30
N GLU A 24 3.71 -10.69 -16.57
CA GLU A 24 5.00 -11.19 -17.05
C GLU A 24 4.81 -12.12 -18.25
N LYS A 25 3.87 -13.07 -18.13
CA LYS A 25 3.56 -14.01 -19.21
C LYS A 25 3.10 -13.29 -20.47
N MET A 26 2.25 -12.26 -20.34
CA MET A 26 1.69 -11.56 -21.49
C MET A 26 2.65 -10.51 -22.08
N ALA A 27 3.25 -9.66 -21.23
CA ALA A 27 4.07 -8.54 -21.64
C ALA A 27 5.50 -8.94 -22.00
N ILE A 28 6.14 -9.81 -21.20
CA ILE A 28 7.54 -10.19 -21.38
C ILE A 28 7.65 -11.40 -22.29
N ARG A 29 6.99 -12.51 -21.93
CA ARG A 29 7.10 -13.77 -22.67
C ARG A 29 6.26 -13.75 -23.96
N GLY A 30 5.06 -13.18 -23.88
CA GLY A 30 4.15 -13.01 -25.03
C GLY A 30 4.50 -11.82 -25.94
N GLY A 31 5.39 -10.94 -25.50
CA GLY A 31 5.87 -9.80 -26.31
C GLY A 31 4.87 -8.66 -26.50
N ASP A 32 3.78 -8.60 -25.72
CA ASP A 32 2.83 -7.49 -25.82
C ASP A 32 3.39 -6.22 -25.18
N LYS A 33 3.95 -5.36 -26.03
CA LYS A 33 4.56 -4.08 -25.65
C LYS A 33 3.57 -3.11 -25.00
N LYS A 34 2.26 -3.27 -25.20
CA LYS A 34 1.24 -2.39 -24.58
C LYS A 34 1.11 -2.63 -23.07
N LEU A 35 1.39 -3.86 -22.62
CA LEU A 35 1.30 -4.25 -21.22
C LEU A 35 2.61 -4.04 -20.45
N LYS A 36 3.71 -3.78 -21.17
CA LYS A 36 5.04 -3.59 -20.56
C LYS A 36 5.07 -2.43 -19.55
N PRO A 37 4.49 -1.24 -19.83
CA PRO A 37 4.47 -0.16 -18.85
C PRO A 37 3.75 -0.55 -17.55
N GLU A 38 2.59 -1.22 -17.67
CA GLU A 38 1.82 -1.69 -16.52
C GLU A 38 2.59 -2.73 -15.69
N TYR A 39 3.26 -3.68 -16.35
CA TYR A 39 4.14 -4.64 -15.69
C TYR A 39 5.27 -3.97 -14.91
N ASP A 40 5.94 -2.97 -15.50
CA ASP A 40 7.06 -2.28 -14.86
C ASP A 40 6.60 -1.51 -13.62
N VAL A 41 5.43 -0.87 -13.66
CA VAL A 41 4.82 -0.22 -12.48
C VAL A 41 4.46 -1.24 -11.41
N MET A 42 3.87 -2.38 -11.78
CA MET A 42 3.55 -3.45 -10.83
C MET A 42 4.81 -4.03 -10.17
N CYS A 43 5.93 -4.16 -10.88
CA CYS A 43 7.22 -4.53 -10.31
C CYS A 43 7.75 -3.49 -9.31
N LYS A 44 7.58 -2.19 -9.60
CA LYS A 44 7.91 -1.11 -8.66
C LYS A 44 7.05 -1.20 -7.39
N ILE A 45 5.75 -1.42 -7.52
CA ILE A 45 4.83 -1.61 -6.37
C ILE A 45 5.24 -2.83 -5.55
N LYS A 46 5.54 -3.96 -6.20
CA LYS A 46 6.03 -5.17 -5.54
C LYS A 46 7.24 -4.89 -4.66
N SER A 47 8.26 -4.21 -5.20
CA SER A 47 9.47 -3.92 -4.43
C SER A 47 9.18 -3.02 -3.23
N TRP A 48 8.26 -2.07 -3.36
CA TRP A 48 7.86 -1.21 -2.24
C TRP A 48 7.08 -1.96 -1.15
N VAL A 49 6.08 -2.74 -1.55
CA VAL A 49 5.16 -3.40 -0.62
C VAL A 49 5.80 -4.63 0.03
N MET A 50 6.58 -5.40 -0.71
CA MET A 50 7.19 -6.66 -0.26
C MET A 50 8.60 -6.46 0.29
N ASP A 51 9.50 -5.86 -0.49
CA ASP A 51 10.91 -5.76 -0.09
C ASP A 51 11.12 -4.66 0.96
N LYS A 52 10.49 -3.49 0.77
CA LYS A 52 10.57 -2.39 1.74
C LYS A 52 9.55 -2.51 2.86
N LYS A 53 8.60 -3.44 2.77
CA LYS A 53 7.51 -3.67 3.73
C LYS A 53 6.73 -2.39 4.07
N LYS A 54 6.42 -1.56 3.07
CA LYS A 54 5.71 -0.29 3.25
C LYS A 54 4.35 -0.29 2.55
N HIS A 55 3.40 0.42 3.14
CA HIS A 55 2.09 0.67 2.53
C HIS A 55 2.25 1.55 1.29
N VAL A 56 1.41 1.31 0.28
CA VAL A 56 1.43 2.05 -1.00
C VAL A 56 1.28 3.57 -0.79
N ARG A 57 0.44 3.99 0.17
CA ARG A 57 0.20 5.41 0.49
C ARG A 57 1.43 6.19 0.97
N TYR A 58 2.48 5.51 1.44
CA TYR A 58 3.69 6.18 1.94
C TYR A 58 4.75 6.42 0.86
N TYR A 59 4.48 6.05 -0.39
CA TYR A 59 5.34 6.37 -1.50
C TYR A 59 4.87 7.69 -2.12
N HIS A 60 5.71 8.72 -2.05
CA HIS A 60 5.33 10.09 -2.42
C HIS A 60 5.60 10.42 -3.90
N ASP A 61 6.38 9.60 -4.61
CA ASP A 61 6.88 9.91 -5.95
C ASP A 61 6.18 9.09 -7.05
N TRP A 62 4.88 8.80 -6.88
CA TRP A 62 4.08 8.21 -7.95
C TRP A 62 3.82 9.28 -9.02
N ASN A 63 4.12 8.97 -10.27
CA ASN A 63 3.73 9.84 -11.39
C ASN A 63 2.29 9.55 -11.85
N ASP A 64 1.72 10.43 -12.67
CA ASP A 64 0.32 10.33 -13.12
C ASP A 64 -0.02 8.98 -13.80
N LYS A 65 0.90 8.45 -14.61
CA LYS A 65 0.71 7.15 -15.29
C LYS A 65 0.75 5.98 -14.30
N GLU A 66 1.59 6.06 -13.27
CA GLU A 66 1.65 5.07 -12.20
C GLU A 66 0.38 5.10 -11.34
N ILE A 67 -0.16 6.30 -11.10
CA ILE A 67 -1.42 6.49 -10.37
C ILE A 67 -2.58 5.85 -11.14
N GLU A 68 -2.65 5.99 -12.46
CA GLU A 68 -3.65 5.31 -13.30
C GLU A 68 -3.61 3.78 -13.12
N VAL A 69 -2.41 3.19 -13.10
CA VAL A 69 -2.24 1.75 -12.84
C VAL A 69 -2.68 1.39 -11.43
N LEU A 70 -2.27 2.16 -10.41
CA LEU A 70 -2.68 1.92 -9.01
C LEU A 70 -4.20 1.92 -8.84
N ASN A 71 -4.88 2.86 -9.49
CA ASN A 71 -6.34 3.00 -9.42
C ASN A 71 -7.09 1.82 -10.06
N LYS A 72 -6.46 1.06 -10.96
CA LYS A 72 -7.02 -0.18 -11.54
C LYS A 72 -7.12 -1.31 -10.53
N TYR A 73 -6.15 -1.38 -9.60
CA TYR A 73 -6.02 -2.51 -8.67
C TYR A 73 -6.61 -2.26 -7.29
N LEU A 74 -6.78 -0.98 -6.90
CA LEU A 74 -7.49 -0.59 -5.66
C LEU A 74 -6.96 -1.25 -4.38
N PHE A 75 -5.63 -1.32 -4.25
CA PHE A 75 -4.94 -1.83 -3.05
C PHE A 75 -5.49 -1.23 -1.75
N LEU A 76 -5.56 -2.04 -0.70
CA LEU A 76 -6.08 -1.59 0.59
C LEU A 76 -5.17 -0.53 1.22
N THR A 77 -3.86 -0.70 1.06
CA THR A 77 -2.86 0.19 1.62
C THR A 77 -2.66 1.49 0.83
N SER A 78 -3.30 1.67 -0.33
CA SER A 78 -3.29 2.95 -1.06
C SER A 78 -4.32 3.95 -0.54
N LYS A 79 -5.42 3.48 0.06
CA LYS A 79 -6.51 4.33 0.56
C LYS A 79 -6.02 5.20 1.73
N PRO A 80 -6.47 6.47 1.85
CA PRO A 80 -6.16 7.29 3.02
C PRO A 80 -6.75 6.67 4.29
N MET A 81 -6.11 6.90 5.44
CA MET A 81 -6.49 6.34 6.73
C MET A 81 -6.48 7.41 7.81
N ILE A 82 -7.48 7.38 8.69
CA ILE A 82 -7.62 8.26 9.85
C ILE A 82 -7.58 7.40 11.10
N TYR A 83 -6.82 7.83 12.11
CA TYR A 83 -6.76 7.17 13.41
C TYR A 83 -7.69 7.87 14.40
N LEU A 84 -8.79 7.23 14.74
CA LEU A 84 -9.66 7.69 15.82
C LEU A 84 -9.20 7.07 17.14
N VAL A 85 -8.58 7.88 18.00
CA VAL A 85 -8.14 7.44 19.33
C VAL A 85 -9.31 7.55 20.28
N ASN A 86 -9.86 6.41 20.71
CA ASN A 86 -10.91 6.38 21.71
C ASN A 86 -10.32 6.66 23.11
N LEU A 87 -10.84 7.66 23.80
CA LEU A 87 -10.37 8.13 25.11
C LEU A 87 -11.53 8.28 26.08
N SER A 88 -11.24 8.09 27.38
CA SER A 88 -12.19 8.51 28.42
C SER A 88 -12.26 10.04 28.50
N GLU A 89 -13.40 10.60 28.90
CA GLU A 89 -13.59 12.05 29.03
C GLU A 89 -12.51 12.69 29.94
N LYS A 90 -12.16 12.02 31.04
CA LYS A 90 -11.13 12.47 31.98
C LYS A 90 -9.74 12.53 31.34
N ASP A 91 -9.37 11.56 30.51
CA ASP A 91 -8.06 11.54 29.83
C ASP A 91 -8.00 12.58 28.70
N TYR A 92 -9.12 12.78 28.01
CA TYR A 92 -9.27 13.81 26.99
C TYR A 92 -9.04 15.22 27.57
N ILE A 93 -9.71 15.55 28.68
CA ILE A 93 -9.56 16.85 29.37
C ILE A 93 -8.14 17.06 29.88
N ARG A 94 -7.52 16.01 30.46
CA ARG A 94 -6.17 16.10 31.04
C ARG A 94 -5.04 16.16 30.01
N LYS A 95 -5.33 15.95 28.71
CA LYS A 95 -4.34 15.85 27.62
C LYS A 95 -3.16 14.94 27.95
N LYS A 96 -3.41 13.90 28.75
CA LYS A 96 -2.43 12.87 29.12
C LYS A 96 -3.02 11.51 28.81
N ASN A 97 -2.30 10.73 28.02
CA ASN A 97 -2.69 9.41 27.56
C ASN A 97 -1.82 8.33 28.23
N LYS A 98 -2.44 7.21 28.63
CA LYS A 98 -1.72 5.98 29.02
C LYS A 98 -1.16 5.24 27.81
N CYS A 99 -1.81 5.36 26.66
CA CYS A 99 -1.38 4.72 25.42
C CYS A 99 -0.38 5.63 24.68
N SER A 100 0.89 5.52 25.06
CA SER A 100 2.03 6.16 24.39
C SER A 100 2.33 5.50 23.03
N VAL A 101 1.33 5.34 22.16
CA VAL A 101 1.63 5.04 20.76
C VAL A 101 2.00 6.38 20.16
N LYS A 102 3.29 6.58 19.85
CA LYS A 102 3.75 7.72 19.05
C LYS A 102 3.01 7.67 17.73
N ILE A 103 1.93 8.44 17.62
CA ILE A 103 1.29 8.73 16.34
C ILE A 103 2.17 9.82 15.73
N THR A 104 3.22 9.41 15.04
CA THR A 104 3.95 10.32 14.17
C THR A 104 3.04 10.55 12.96
N LEU A 105 2.50 11.77 12.87
CA LEU A 105 1.79 12.25 11.68
C LEU A 105 2.74 12.31 10.48
#